data_AF-A0A537I868-F1
#
_entry.id   AF-A0A537I868-F1
#
_cell.length_a   1.000
_cell.length_b   1.000
_cell.length_c   1.000
_cell.angle_alpha   90.00
_cell.angle_beta   90.00
_cell.angle_gamma   90.00
#
_symmetry.space_group_name_H-M   'P 1'
#
loop_
_entity.id
_entity.type
_entity.pdbx_description
1 polymer ?
#
loop_
_entity_poly.entity_id
_entity_poly.type
_entity_poly.pdbx_seq_one_letter_code
_entity_poly.pdbx_strand_id
1 'polypeptide(L)'
;MPAIPWKLLPRTDIPKYDSIPMYMYTEKDGLNRVTVLKETSKEIYLVAGRYATSGPEGRFYNPLTDEERAEIERMLRGSRKEAAINFL
;
A
#
# COMPACT_ATOMS: atom_id res chain seq x y z
N MET A 1 -2.01 19.53 -13.51
CA MET A 1 -2.21 18.20 -12.90
C MET A 1 -1.73 18.30 -11.46
N PRO A 2 -2.58 18.14 -10.43
CA PRO A 2 -2.11 18.21 -9.06
C PRO A 2 -1.16 17.03 -8.83
N ALA A 3 0.11 17.33 -8.57
CA ALA A 3 1.09 16.34 -8.16
C ALA A 3 0.68 15.85 -6.78
N ILE A 4 0.07 14.67 -6.71
CA ILE A 4 -0.23 14.06 -5.42
C ILE A 4 1.13 13.72 -4.78
N PRO A 5 1.47 14.31 -3.62
CA PRO A 5 2.82 14.18 -3.07
C PRO A 5 3.12 12.71 -2.80
N TRP A 6 4.28 12.24 -3.27
CA TRP A 6 4.71 10.87 -3.07
C TRP A 6 4.76 10.53 -1.59
N LYS A 7 4.28 9.33 -1.27
CA LYS A 7 4.32 8.82 0.08
C LYS A 7 5.61 8.03 0.28
N LEU A 8 6.44 8.52 1.19
CA LEU A 8 7.68 7.88 1.58
C LEU A 8 7.39 6.87 2.70
N LEU A 9 7.74 5.61 2.45
CA LEU A 9 7.90 4.61 3.48
C LEU A 9 9.36 4.62 3.94
N PRO A 10 9.65 5.06 5.17
CA PRO A 10 11.00 5.13 5.70
C PRO A 10 11.66 3.76 5.68
N ARG A 11 12.96 3.71 5.38
CA ARG A 11 13.71 2.44 5.42
C ARG A 11 13.68 1.77 6.80
N THR A 12 13.53 2.54 7.88
CA THR A 12 13.35 2.06 9.25
C THR A 12 12.02 1.32 9.48
N ASP A 13 11.00 1.61 8.67
CA ASP A 13 9.68 1.00 8.79
C ASP A 13 9.53 -0.22 7.89
N ILE A 14 10.27 -0.29 6.77
CA ILE A 14 10.32 -1.47 5.90
C ILE A 14 10.47 -2.81 6.68
N PRO A 15 11.42 -2.97 7.62
CA PRO A 15 11.60 -4.24 8.34
C PRO A 15 10.51 -4.53 9.39
N LYS A 16 9.60 -3.57 9.69
CA LYS A 16 8.42 -3.85 10.52
C LYS A 16 7.36 -4.64 9.75
N TYR A 17 7.41 -4.52 8.43
CA TYR A 17 6.53 -5.24 7.52
C TYR A 17 7.18 -6.52 7.02
N ASP A 18 6.31 -7.41 6.54
CA ASP A 18 6.68 -8.67 5.96
C ASP A 18 7.58 -8.45 4.75
N SER A 19 8.56 -9.35 4.59
CA SER A 19 9.48 -9.33 3.46
C SER A 19 8.76 -9.57 2.13
N ILE A 20 7.59 -10.22 2.17
CA ILE A 20 6.75 -10.49 1.00
C ILE A 20 5.61 -9.47 0.95
N PRO A 21 5.76 -8.37 0.18
CA PRO A 21 4.65 -7.46 -0.08
C PRO A 21 3.53 -8.18 -0.84
N MET A 22 2.32 -7.79 -0.50
CA MET A 22 1.11 -8.17 -1.22
C MET A 22 0.83 -7.20 -2.33
N TYR A 23 0.37 -7.74 -3.46
CA TYR A 23 0.09 -6.95 -4.64
C TYR A 23 -1.38 -7.07 -4.97
N MET A 24 -2.05 -5.94 -5.03
CA MET A 24 -3.48 -5.84 -5.32
C MET A 24 -3.63 -5.07 -6.63
N TYR A 25 -4.65 -5.42 -7.41
CA TYR A 25 -4.90 -4.82 -8.72
C TYR A 25 -6.26 -4.14 -8.67
N THR A 26 -6.32 -2.89 -9.11
CA THR A 26 -7.58 -2.15 -9.21
C THR A 26 -8.23 -2.40 -10.58
N GLU A 27 -9.54 -2.44 -10.66
CA GLU A 27 -10.28 -2.76 -11.91
C GLU A 27 -10.03 -1.74 -13.03
N LYS A 28 -9.76 -0.48 -12.68
CA LYS A 28 -9.60 0.61 -13.66
C LYS A 28 -8.38 0.48 -14.58
N ASP A 29 -7.38 -0.33 -14.23
CA ASP A 29 -6.22 -0.56 -15.08
C ASP A 29 -5.52 -1.84 -14.63
N GLY A 30 -5.44 -2.85 -15.49
CA GLY A 30 -4.78 -4.12 -15.18
C GLY A 30 -3.29 -3.98 -14.80
N LEU A 31 -2.71 -2.79 -15.00
CA LEU A 31 -1.34 -2.43 -14.61
C LEU A 31 -1.23 -1.65 -13.29
N ASN A 32 -2.33 -1.25 -12.65
CA ASN A 32 -2.31 -0.47 -11.41
C ASN A 32 -2.05 -1.37 -10.19
N ARG A 33 -0.82 -1.87 -10.10
CA ARG A 33 -0.33 -2.71 -9.01
C ARG A 33 -0.13 -1.89 -7.74
N VAL A 34 -1.05 -2.08 -6.80
CA VAL A 34 -0.97 -1.51 -5.45
C VAL A 34 -0.13 -2.42 -4.56
N THR A 35 0.85 -1.82 -3.88
CA THR A 35 1.66 -2.50 -2.88
C THR A 35 1.00 -2.38 -1.52
N VAL A 36 0.74 -3.53 -0.91
CA VAL A 36 0.21 -3.67 0.44
C VAL A 36 1.23 -4.42 1.28
N LEU A 37 1.58 -3.88 2.42
CA LEU A 37 2.56 -4.43 3.34
C LEU A 37 1.85 -4.92 4.59
N LYS A 38 2.10 -6.15 5.02
CA LYS A 38 1.54 -6.67 6.28
C LYS A 38 2.58 -6.52 7.39
N GLU A 39 2.22 -6.08 8.60
CA GLU A 39 3.17 -6.10 9.73
C GLU A 39 3.49 -7.56 10.14
N THR A 40 4.78 -7.88 10.34
CA THR A 40 5.30 -9.25 10.58
C THR A 40 4.77 -9.93 11.85
N SER A 41 4.01 -9.23 12.70
CA SER A 41 3.46 -9.81 13.93
C SER A 41 2.02 -9.39 14.22
N LYS A 42 1.37 -8.70 13.29
CA LYS A 42 0.01 -8.21 13.50
C LYS A 42 -0.83 -8.41 12.24
N GLU A 43 -2.14 -8.46 12.40
CA GLU A 43 -3.08 -8.38 11.29
C GLU A 43 -3.30 -6.93 10.85
N ILE A 44 -2.18 -6.21 10.67
CA ILE A 44 -2.19 -4.83 10.19
C ILE A 44 -1.64 -4.81 8.78
N TYR A 45 -2.41 -4.23 7.86
CA TYR A 45 -2.06 -4.09 6.46
C TYR A 45 -1.91 -2.60 6.15
N LEU A 46 -0.71 -2.19 5.78
CA LEU A 46 -0.40 -0.88 5.27
C LEU A 46 -0.51 -0.88 3.74
N VAL A 47 -1.50 -0.18 3.22
CA VAL A 47 -1.62 0.13 1.79
C VAL A 47 -0.65 1.28 1.48
N ALA A 48 0.53 0.92 1.01
CA ALA A 48 1.57 1.89 0.65
C ALA A 48 1.20 2.69 -0.61
N GLY A 49 0.44 2.06 -1.52
CA GLY A 49 0.06 2.63 -2.80
C GLY A 49 0.86 2.02 -3.95
N ARG A 50 0.97 2.73 -5.07
CA ARG A 50 1.65 2.21 -6.26
C ARG A 50 3.15 2.41 -6.13
N TYR A 51 3.93 1.36 -6.28
CA TYR A 51 5.38 1.48 -6.18
C TYR A 51 5.90 2.43 -7.27
N ALA A 52 6.52 3.53 -6.87
CA ALA A 52 7.08 4.51 -7.78
C ALA A 52 8.58 4.28 -7.97
N THR A 53 9.33 4.35 -6.87
CA THR A 53 10.78 4.17 -6.88
C THR A 53 11.30 3.84 -5.48
N SER A 54 12.56 3.46 -5.36
CA SER A 54 13.25 3.33 -4.07
C SER A 54 14.50 4.20 -4.06
N GLY A 55 14.77 4.81 -2.91
CA GLY A 55 15.91 5.69 -2.70
C GLY A 55 16.62 5.38 -1.38
N PRO A 56 17.68 6.15 -1.05
CA PRO A 56 18.43 5.96 0.19
C PRO A 56 17.58 6.14 1.45
N GLU A 57 16.57 7.01 1.39
CA GLU A 57 15.64 7.30 2.50
C GLU A 57 14.60 6.18 2.72
N GLY A 58 14.29 5.40 1.69
CA GLY A 58 13.25 4.37 1.76
C GLY A 58 12.58 4.07 0.43
N ARG A 59 11.32 3.63 0.49
CA ARG A 59 10.52 3.32 -0.71
C ARG A 59 9.49 4.42 -0.93
N PHE A 60 9.41 4.91 -2.16
CA PHE A 60 8.46 5.92 -2.57
C PHE A 60 7.29 5.26 -3.29
N TYR A 61 6.10 5.65 -2.88
CA TYR A 61 4.86 5.17 -3.43
C TYR A 61 4.01 6.33 -3.91
N ASN A 62 3.38 6.15 -5.07
CA ASN A 62 2.32 7.02 -5.50
C ASN A 62 1.07 6.72 -4.66
N PRO A 63 0.53 7.72 -3.96
CA PRO A 63 -0.73 7.55 -3.24
C PRO A 63 -1.85 7.19 -4.22
N LEU A 64 -2.77 6.38 -3.71
CA LEU A 64 -3.98 6.01 -4.42
C LEU A 64 -5.00 7.14 -4.37
N THR A 65 -5.82 7.24 -5.41
CA THR A 65 -7.03 8.08 -5.37
C THR A 65 -8.05 7.53 -4.37
N ASP A 66 -8.99 8.38 -3.93
CA ASP A 66 -10.02 7.97 -2.97
C ASP A 66 -10.85 6.77 -3.47
N GLU A 67 -11.16 6.76 -4.77
CA GLU A 67 -11.83 5.64 -5.44
C GLU A 67 -11.05 4.33 -5.30
N GLU A 68 -9.75 4.35 -5.58
CA GLU A 68 -8.89 3.17 -5.47
C GLU A 68 -8.69 2.74 -4.01
N ARG A 69 -8.57 3.71 -3.09
CA ARG A 69 -8.48 3.42 -1.66
C ARG A 69 -9.72 2.68 -1.20
N ALA A 70 -10.91 3.14 -1.59
CA ALA A 70 -12.17 2.49 -1.26
C ALA A 70 -12.28 1.08 -1.86
N GLU A 71 -11.84 0.89 -3.11
CA GLU A 71 -11.83 -0.41 -3.78
C GLU A 71 -10.89 -1.41 -3.10
N ILE A 72 -9.64 -0.99 -2.84
CA ILE A 72 -8.63 -1.80 -2.14
C ILE A 72 -9.06 -2.09 -0.70
N GLU A 73 -9.63 -1.11 0.00
CA GLU A 73 -10.18 -1.31 1.35
C GLU A 73 -11.29 -2.35 1.32
N ARG A 74 -12.21 -2.26 0.36
CA ARG A 74 -13.33 -3.20 0.23
C ARG A 74 -12.84 -4.62 -0.08
N MET A 75 -11.85 -4.77 -0.96
CA MET A 75 -11.21 -6.06 -1.24
C MET A 75 -10.51 -6.64 0.01
N LEU A 76 -9.74 -5.80 0.73
CA LEU A 76 -9.06 -6.20 1.96
C LEU A 76 -10.05 -6.59 3.05
N ARG A 77 -11.06 -5.75 3.33
CA ARG A 77 -12.12 -6.06 4.31
C ARG A 77 -12.92 -7.31 3.93
N GLY A 78 -13.15 -7.54 2.63
CA GLY A 78 -13.81 -8.74 2.13
C GLY A 78 -13.02 -10.02 2.43
N SER A 79 -11.69 -9.96 2.29
CA SER A 79 -10.80 -11.11 2.56
C SER A 79 -10.35 -11.21 4.03
N ARG A 80 -10.29 -10.09 4.75
CA ARG A 80 -9.64 -9.91 6.06
C ARG A 80 -10.44 -8.95 6.94
N LYS A 81 -11.61 -9.43 7.35
CA LYS A 81 -12.62 -8.65 8.06
C LYS A 81 -12.14 -8.04 9.39
N GLU A 82 -11.19 -8.70 10.06
CA GLU A 82 -10.66 -8.32 11.38
C GLU A 82 -9.33 -7.56 11.30
N ALA A 83 -8.78 -7.38 10.09
CA ALA A 83 -7.49 -6.78 9.93
C ALA A 83 -7.54 -5.24 9.92
N ALA A 84 -6.58 -4.59 10.58
CA ALA A 84 -6.47 -3.15 10.56
C ALA A 84 -5.82 -2.69 9.24
N ILE A 85 -6.53 -1.89 8.46
CA ILE A 85 -6.05 -1.37 7.18
C ILE A 85 -5.60 0.07 7.41
N ASN A 86 -4.32 0.34 7.18
CA ASN A 86 -3.74 1.68 7.24
C ASN A 86 -3.36 2.12 5.83
N PHE A 87 -3.39 3.42 5.57
CA PHE A 87 -2.95 4.01 4.31
C PHE A 87 -1.75 4.90 4.57
N LEU A 88 -0.75 4.81 3.70
CA LEU A 88 0.43 5.67 3.78
C LEU A 88 0.08 7.14 3.49
#